data_AF-A0A3B0SL23-F1
#
_entry.id   AF-A0A3B0SL23-F1
#
_cell.length_a   1.000
_cell.length_b   1.000
_cell.length_c   1.000
_cell.angle_alpha   90.00
_cell.angle_beta   90.00
_cell.angle_gamma   90.00
#
_symmetry.space_group_name_H-M   'P 1'
#
loop_
_entity.id
_entity.type
_entity.pdbx_description
1 polymer ?
#
loop_
_entity_poly.entity_id
_entity_poly.type
_entity_poly.pdbx_seq_one_letter_code
_entity_poly.pdbx_strand_id
1 'polypeptide(L)'
;RQGLRRAPMEDGGEGWTWKFDPDKGKNFDIQFERDLLRAARCPLAFIYGEKSMFAQGDSLNHLRDQARGRSPFIMMPEAHHHLMLDQPMAFISTLRTLFSCWPVRVGG
;
A
#
# COMPACT_ATOMS: atom_id res chain seq x y z
N ARG A 1 7.56 19.01 -12.57
CA ARG A 1 6.94 18.93 -13.91
C ARG A 1 7.76 17.99 -14.82
N GLN A 2 7.59 16.67 -14.71
CA GLN A 2 8.25 15.68 -15.58
C GLN A 2 7.28 14.54 -15.95
N GLY A 3 6.00 14.81 -16.16
CA GLY A 3 4.99 13.76 -16.41
C GLY A 3 4.76 13.42 -17.89
N LEU A 4 5.28 14.24 -18.81
CA LEU A 4 4.98 14.16 -20.24
C LEU A 4 6.21 13.78 -21.06
N ARG A 5 6.00 13.12 -22.20
CA ARG A 5 7.00 12.89 -23.26
C ARG A 5 6.42 13.28 -24.62
N ARG A 6 7.28 13.60 -25.58
CA ARG A 6 6.84 13.82 -26.95
C ARG A 6 6.40 12.49 -27.59
N ALA A 7 5.36 12.54 -28.42
CA ALA A 7 4.84 11.39 -29.15
C ALA A 7 4.19 11.84 -30.47
N PRO A 8 4.25 11.00 -31.53
CA PRO A 8 3.59 11.30 -32.80
C PRO A 8 2.06 11.35 -32.65
N MET A 9 1.43 12.25 -33.40
CA MET A 9 -0.02 12.40 -33.50
C MET A 9 -0.54 11.74 -34.79
N GLU A 10 -1.83 11.38 -34.83
CA GLU A 10 -2.46 10.71 -35.98
C GLU A 10 -2.44 11.54 -37.27
N ASP A 11 -2.40 12.87 -37.14
CA ASP A 11 -2.30 13.83 -38.24
C ASP A 11 -0.86 14.04 -38.77
N GLY A 12 0.10 13.27 -38.25
CA GLY A 12 1.51 13.34 -38.64
C GLY A 12 2.33 14.40 -37.88
N GLY A 13 1.72 15.10 -36.91
CA GLY A 13 2.41 16.06 -36.04
C GLY A 13 3.15 15.42 -34.85
N GLU A 14 3.85 16.26 -34.08
CA GLU A 14 4.46 15.87 -32.80
C GLU A 14 3.67 16.52 -31.64
N GLY A 15 3.17 15.68 -30.74
CA GLY A 15 2.39 16.06 -29.57
C GLY A 15 3.05 15.66 -28.26
N TRP A 16 2.30 15.76 -27.16
CA TRP A 16 2.71 15.28 -25.85
C TRP A 16 1.77 14.18 -25.38
N THR A 17 2.34 13.11 -24.83
CA THR A 17 1.60 12.06 -24.12
C THR A 17 2.14 11.89 -22.71
N TRP A 18 1.34 11.28 -21.85
CA TRP A 18 1.77 10.92 -20.50
C TRP A 18 2.87 9.85 -20.58
N LYS A 19 3.93 10.02 -19.78
CA LYS A 19 4.95 8.97 -19.58
C LYS A 19 4.41 7.78 -18.79
N PHE A 20 3.30 7.99 -18.09
CA PHE A 20 2.60 6.98 -17.34
C PHE A 20 1.30 6.67 -18.07
N ASP A 21 0.88 5.42 -17.99
CA ASP A 21 -0.40 5.01 -18.55
C ASP A 21 -1.55 5.66 -17.75
N PRO A 22 -2.37 6.54 -18.37
CA PRO A 22 -3.50 7.20 -17.73
C PRO A 22 -4.55 6.22 -17.21
N ASP A 23 -4.60 5.02 -17.78
CA ASP A 23 -5.59 4.01 -17.47
C ASP A 23 -5.16 3.07 -16.34
N LYS A 24 -3.97 3.27 -15.75
CA LYS A 24 -3.47 2.45 -14.63
C LYS A 24 -4.43 2.35 -13.45
N GLY A 25 -5.28 3.35 -13.23
CA GLY A 25 -6.27 3.34 -12.16
C GLY A 25 -7.54 2.53 -12.47
N LYS A 26 -7.85 2.28 -13.75
CA LYS A 26 -9.15 1.72 -14.16
C LYS A 26 -9.38 0.26 -13.74
N ASN A 27 -8.29 -0.48 -13.51
CA ASN A 27 -8.34 -1.90 -13.09
C ASN A 27 -7.87 -2.12 -11.64
N PHE A 28 -7.67 -1.05 -10.87
CA PHE A 28 -7.23 -1.15 -9.48
C PHE A 28 -8.45 -1.27 -8.55
N ASP A 29 -9.11 -2.44 -8.59
CA ASP A 29 -10.17 -2.78 -7.65
C ASP A 29 -9.54 -3.39 -6.38
N ILE A 30 -9.41 -2.59 -5.34
CA ILE A 30 -8.92 -3.09 -4.05
C ILE A 30 -10.12 -3.69 -3.31
N GLN A 31 -10.35 -4.99 -3.52
CA GLN A 31 -11.43 -5.73 -2.86
C GLN A 31 -11.09 -6.01 -1.40
N PHE A 32 -11.28 -5.00 -0.55
CA PHE A 32 -11.08 -5.11 0.89
C PHE A 32 -12.13 -6.01 1.57
N GLU A 33 -13.28 -6.27 0.95
CA GLU A 33 -14.35 -7.09 1.54
C GLU A 33 -14.11 -8.60 1.49
N ARG A 34 -13.05 -9.06 0.81
CA ARG A 34 -12.76 -10.49 0.75
C ARG A 34 -12.10 -10.95 2.04
N ASP A 35 -12.51 -12.12 2.55
CA ASP A 35 -11.91 -12.88 3.68
C ASP A 35 -10.47 -13.38 3.40
N LEU A 36 -9.67 -12.62 2.65
CA LEU A 36 -8.30 -12.94 2.26
C LEU A 36 -7.39 -13.13 3.47
N LEU A 37 -7.60 -12.34 4.52
CA LEU A 37 -6.83 -12.50 5.76
C LEU A 37 -7.14 -13.81 6.47
N ARG A 38 -8.40 -14.27 6.43
CA ARG A 38 -8.78 -15.57 6.99
C ARG A 38 -8.13 -16.73 6.24
N ALA A 39 -7.93 -16.56 4.93
CA ALA A 39 -7.28 -17.56 4.08
C ALA A 39 -5.74 -17.53 4.15
N ALA A 40 -5.14 -16.49 4.75
CA ALA A 40 -3.70 -16.33 4.80
C ALA A 40 -3.03 -17.45 5.63
N ARG A 41 -2.09 -18.17 5.00
CA ARG A 41 -1.34 -19.26 5.62
C ARG A 41 0.03 -18.83 6.16
N CYS A 42 0.35 -17.54 6.07
CA CYS A 42 1.60 -16.94 6.51
C CYS A 42 1.35 -15.81 7.51
N PRO A 43 2.37 -15.43 8.30
CA PRO A 43 2.34 -14.21 9.11
C PRO A 43 2.09 -12.98 8.21
N LEU A 44 1.19 -12.11 8.64
CA LEU A 44 0.89 -10.84 7.98
C LEU A 44 1.09 -9.68 8.96
N ALA A 45 1.40 -8.51 8.44
CA ALA A 45 1.49 -7.26 9.18
C ALA A 45 1.04 -6.10 8.30
N PHE A 46 0.43 -5.09 8.92
CA PHE A 46 -0.09 -3.90 8.24
C PHE A 46 0.62 -2.67 8.79
N ILE A 47 1.24 -1.88 7.90
CA ILE A 47 1.79 -0.58 8.23
C ILE A 47 1.06 0.45 7.37
N TYR A 48 0.48 1.47 7.98
CA TYR A 48 -0.32 2.48 7.29
C TYR A 48 -0.21 3.84 7.96
N GLY A 49 -0.50 4.90 7.22
CA GLY A 49 -0.36 6.27 7.69
C GLY A 49 -1.64 6.76 8.34
N GLU A 50 -1.53 7.49 9.44
CA GLU A 50 -2.64 8.10 10.18
C GLU A 50 -3.55 8.95 9.28
N LYS A 51 -2.96 9.68 8.32
CA LYS A 51 -3.67 10.58 7.41
C LYS A 51 -4.04 9.91 6.08
N SER A 52 -3.81 8.61 5.95
CA SER A 52 -4.18 7.87 4.74
C SER A 52 -5.68 7.58 4.70
N MET A 53 -6.25 7.49 3.49
CA MET A 53 -7.65 7.04 3.31
C MET A 53 -7.91 5.68 3.95
N PHE A 54 -6.90 4.82 4.00
CA PHE A 54 -6.98 3.52 4.64
C PHE A 54 -7.23 3.61 6.16
N ALA A 55 -6.67 4.61 6.84
CA ALA A 55 -6.88 4.82 8.28
C ALA A 55 -8.29 5.34 8.61
N GLN A 56 -8.97 5.96 7.64
CA GLN A 56 -10.26 6.61 7.81
C GLN A 56 -11.44 5.74 7.35
N GLY A 57 -11.16 4.64 6.65
CA GLY A 57 -12.20 3.77 6.08
C GLY A 57 -12.63 2.63 7.01
N ASP A 58 -13.89 2.21 6.87
CA ASP A 58 -14.46 1.05 7.58
C ASP A 58 -13.71 -0.26 7.30
N SER A 59 -13.00 -0.32 6.16
CA SER A 59 -12.17 -1.45 5.73
C SER A 59 -11.10 -1.81 6.76
N LEU A 60 -10.55 -0.84 7.51
CA LEU A 60 -9.53 -1.13 8.54
C LEU A 60 -10.12 -1.94 9.70
N ASN A 61 -11.34 -1.60 10.14
CA ASN A 61 -12.02 -2.35 11.20
C ASN A 61 -12.36 -3.76 10.73
N HIS A 62 -12.81 -3.91 9.48
CA HIS A 62 -13.06 -5.21 8.88
C HIS A 62 -11.80 -6.09 8.82
N LEU A 63 -10.66 -5.54 8.38
CA LEU A 63 -9.39 -6.27 8.35
C LEU A 63 -8.91 -6.65 9.76
N ARG A 64 -9.08 -5.77 10.75
CA ARG A 64 -8.75 -6.07 12.15
C ARG A 64 -9.59 -7.22 12.69
N ASP A 65 -10.90 -7.23 12.39
CA ASP A 65 -11.79 -8.35 12.75
C ASP A 65 -11.34 -9.66 12.10
N GLN A 66 -11.06 -9.63 10.79
CA GLN A 66 -10.58 -10.82 10.08
C GLN A 66 -9.23 -11.33 10.62
N ALA A 67 -8.32 -10.43 11.00
CA ALA A 67 -7.02 -10.79 11.54
C ALA A 67 -7.11 -11.48 12.91
N ARG A 68 -8.16 -11.23 13.71
CA ARG A 68 -8.37 -11.80 15.05
C ARG A 68 -7.12 -11.75 15.94
N GLY A 69 -6.39 -10.63 15.90
CA GLY A 69 -5.16 -10.43 16.66
C GLY A 69 -3.92 -11.22 16.16
N ARG A 70 -4.01 -11.94 15.05
CA ARG A 70 -2.91 -12.72 14.46
C ARG A 70 -1.92 -11.89 13.65
N SER A 71 -2.17 -10.60 13.49
CA SER A 71 -1.39 -9.69 12.65
C SER A 71 -1.26 -8.33 13.33
N PRO A 72 -0.05 -7.75 13.42
CA PRO A 72 0.11 -6.40 13.93
C PRO A 72 -0.43 -5.37 12.94
N PHE A 73 -1.08 -4.33 13.48
CA PHE A 73 -1.51 -3.14 12.76
C PHE A 73 -0.76 -1.95 13.33
N ILE A 74 0.14 -1.38 12.53
CA ILE A 74 1.05 -0.31 12.94
C ILE A 74 0.66 0.97 12.20
N MET A 75 0.10 1.92 12.95
CA MET A 75 -0.20 3.25 12.43
C MET A 75 1.05 4.15 12.54
N MET A 76 1.35 4.87 11.46
CA MET A 76 2.41 5.87 11.41
C MET A 76 1.81 7.28 11.54
N PRO A 77 2.12 8.02 12.62
CA PRO A 77 1.62 9.37 12.80
C PRO A 77 2.04 10.31 11.67
N GLU A 78 1.20 11.30 11.36
CA GLU A 78 1.50 12.37 10.39
C GLU A 78 1.79 11.92 8.95
N ALA A 79 1.64 10.64 8.62
CA ALA A 79 1.88 10.09 7.29
C ALA A 79 0.57 9.80 6.54
N HIS A 80 0.58 10.01 5.22
CA HIS A 80 -0.47 9.60 4.29
C HIS A 80 -0.16 8.20 3.75
N HIS A 81 -0.59 7.88 2.52
CA HIS A 81 -0.41 6.57 1.92
C HIS A 81 1.07 6.25 1.62
N HIS A 82 1.88 7.23 1.23
CA HIS A 82 3.28 7.03 0.86
C HIS A 82 4.23 7.20 2.05
N LEU A 83 4.18 6.25 2.99
CA LEU A 83 4.95 6.28 4.25
C LEU A 83 6.45 6.52 4.05
N MET A 84 7.03 5.91 3.02
CA MET A 84 8.43 6.05 2.66
C MET A 84 8.82 7.49 2.30
N LEU A 85 7.87 8.27 1.78
CA LEU A 85 8.10 9.66 1.38
C LEU A 85 7.79 10.62 2.53
N ASP A 86 6.70 10.37 3.26
CA ASP A 86 6.25 11.26 4.33
C ASP A 86 7.12 11.14 5.60
N GLN A 87 7.52 9.92 5.97
CA GLN A 87 8.21 9.62 7.23
C GLN A 87 9.31 8.55 7.04
N PRO A 88 10.37 8.82 6.26
CA PRO A 88 11.35 7.81 5.85
C PRO A 88 12.06 7.14 7.02
N MET A 89 12.48 7.91 8.03
CA MET A 89 13.20 7.36 9.18
C MET A 89 12.27 6.54 10.09
N ALA A 90 11.03 7.00 10.30
CA ALA A 90 10.05 6.23 11.06
C ALA A 90 9.72 4.93 10.33
N PHE A 91 9.51 4.98 9.01
CA PHE A 91 9.22 3.80 8.21
C PHE A 91 10.35 2.74 8.26
N ILE A 92 11.60 3.17 8.11
CA ILE A 92 12.76 2.27 8.25
C ILE A 92 12.82 1.67 9.66
N SER A 93 12.63 2.48 10.70
CA SER A 93 12.65 2.02 12.10
C SER A 93 11.55 0.99 12.37
N THR A 94 10.32 1.27 11.91
CA THR A 94 9.19 0.35 12.02
C THR A 94 9.47 -0.97 11.32
N LEU A 95 9.98 -0.96 10.09
CA LEU A 95 10.32 -2.19 9.36
C LEU A 95 11.40 -3.00 10.09
N ARG A 96 12.47 -2.36 10.56
CA ARG A 96 13.54 -3.04 11.29
C ARG A 96 13.01 -3.71 12.56
N THR A 97 12.18 -3.01 13.31
CA THR A 97 11.55 -3.51 14.54
C THR A 97 10.59 -4.67 14.25
N LEU A 98 9.79 -4.54 13.19
CA LEU A 98 8.89 -5.60 12.75
C LEU A 98 9.66 -6.86 12.35
N PHE A 99 10.77 -6.69 11.62
CA PHE A 99 11.59 -7.80 11.16
C PHE A 99 12.43 -8.45 12.25
N SER A 100 12.89 -7.70 13.26
CA SER A 100 13.63 -8.29 14.39
C SER A 100 12.78 -9.27 15.21
N CYS A 101 11.45 -9.07 15.21
CA CYS A 101 10.49 -9.91 15.91
C CYS A 101 9.66 -10.77 14.94
N TRP A 102 10.05 -10.85 13.66
CA TRP A 102 9.27 -11.59 12.69
C TRP A 102 9.30 -13.08 13.01
N PRO A 103 8.14 -13.75 13.06
CA PRO A 103 8.11 -15.17 13.34
C PRO A 103 8.89 -15.92 12.25
N VAL A 104 10.00 -16.55 12.65
CA VAL A 104 10.73 -17.47 11.79
C VAL A 104 9.84 -18.69 11.59
N ARG A 105 9.42 -18.93 10.36
CA ARG A 105 8.71 -20.17 10.00
C ARG A 105 9.75 -21.29 9.97
N VAL A 106 9.97 -21.96 11.09
CA VAL A 106 10.68 -23.25 11.08
C VAL A 106 9.75 -24.23 10.36
N GLY A 107 10.19 -24.78 9.24
CA GLY A 107 9.40 -25.68 8.40
C GLY A 107 8.81 -26.83 9.23
N GLY A 108 7.56 -27.17 8.94
CA GLY A 108 6.92 -28.40 9.43
C GLY A 108 7.27 -29.58 8.55
#